data_AF-A0AA35PMU6-F1
#
_entry.id   AF-A0AA35PMU6-F1
#
_cell.length_a   1.000
_cell.length_b   1.000
_cell.length_c   1.000
_cell.angle_alpha   90.00
_cell.angle_beta   90.00
_cell.angle_gamma   90.00
#
_symmetry.space_group_name_H-M   'P 1'
#
loop_
_entity.id
_entity.type
_entity.pdbx_description
1 polymer ?
#
loop_
_entity_poly.entity_id
_entity_poly.type
_entity_poly.pdbx_seq_one_letter_code
_entity_poly.pdbx_strand_id
1 'polypeptide(L)'
;MEPKVPWWTSPIEAVAVKRKNTQESWPTYKTLLKNEDNQIKLKNFEEIRGHISDWFQYHQLFEKFKSDKQKGFSTEISRFESDLVNSKRKTLSKTYRLLLDWTVKEEEVTVAMVRWSQDFGHSITMAQWENLWKINWKFTNCYMIRENFQKMQHRWYLTPWKLSKMYKKVSRNCWTCGESGTFYHMWWIYRKIQVFWESIHAELQKMLKISLK
;
A
#
# COMPACT_ATOMS: atom_id res chain seq x y z
N MET A 1 10.23 1.68 -8.15
CA MET A 1 10.83 3.03 -7.99
C MET A 1 11.40 3.48 -9.33
N GLU A 2 11.46 4.79 -9.59
CA GLU A 2 12.04 5.29 -10.86
C GLU A 2 13.48 4.79 -11.01
N PRO A 3 13.85 4.20 -12.17
CA PRO A 3 15.17 3.58 -12.35
C PRO A 3 16.29 4.62 -12.48
N LYS A 4 15.95 5.86 -12.82
CA LYS A 4 16.88 6.99 -13.03
C LYS A 4 16.50 8.15 -12.13
N VAL A 5 17.45 9.03 -11.86
CA VAL A 5 17.27 10.18 -10.96
C VAL A 5 16.52 11.30 -11.70
N PRO A 6 15.36 11.75 -11.20
CA PRO A 6 14.59 12.76 -11.90
C PRO A 6 15.06 14.17 -11.55
N TRP A 7 14.92 15.08 -12.51
CA TRP A 7 15.39 16.46 -12.41
C TRP A 7 14.64 17.32 -11.40
N TRP A 8 13.43 16.90 -11.02
CA TRP A 8 12.63 17.57 -9.98
C TRP A 8 13.06 17.21 -8.55
N THR A 9 14.02 16.30 -8.37
CA THR A 9 14.53 15.96 -7.03
C THR A 9 15.36 17.10 -6.46
N SER A 10 15.12 17.46 -5.19
CA SER A 10 16.03 18.31 -4.44
C SER A 10 17.03 17.47 -3.63
N PRO A 11 18.30 17.40 -4.04
CA PRO A 11 19.33 16.69 -3.28
C PRO A 11 19.63 17.34 -1.94
N ILE A 12 19.41 18.65 -1.82
CA ILE A 12 19.65 19.40 -0.59
C ILE A 12 18.54 19.09 0.43
N GLU A 13 17.28 19.00 0.00
CA GLU A 13 16.19 18.54 0.87
C GLU A 13 16.44 17.13 1.44
N ALA A 14 17.03 16.24 0.63
CA ALA A 14 17.32 14.87 1.04
C ALA A 14 18.48 14.73 2.04
N VAL A 15 19.32 15.77 2.18
CA VAL A 15 20.56 15.74 2.97
C VAL A 15 20.50 16.68 4.17
N ALA A 16 19.88 17.84 4.00
CA ALA A 16 19.88 18.88 5.00
C ALA A 16 18.85 18.62 6.10
N VAL A 17 19.24 18.90 7.34
CA VAL A 17 18.32 18.94 8.48
C VAL A 17 17.56 20.26 8.44
N LYS A 18 16.22 20.23 8.42
CA LYS A 18 15.39 21.45 8.50
C LYS A 18 15.70 22.21 9.80
N ARG A 19 16.23 23.42 9.67
CA ARG A 19 16.41 24.41 10.75
C ARG A 19 15.31 25.48 10.67
N LYS A 20 15.05 26.20 11.77
CA LYS A 20 14.05 27.27 11.81
C LYS A 20 14.28 28.39 10.77
N ASN A 21 15.52 28.61 10.34
CA ASN A 21 15.90 29.65 9.38
C ASN A 21 16.14 29.10 7.95
N THR A 22 15.66 27.89 7.65
CA THR A 22 15.87 27.29 6.32
C THR A 22 14.92 27.91 5.31
N GLN A 23 15.41 28.25 4.12
CA GLN A 23 14.57 28.75 3.02
C GLN A 23 13.38 27.81 2.76
N GLU A 24 12.21 28.40 2.48
CA GLU A 24 10.98 27.64 2.22
C GLU A 24 11.04 26.84 0.91
N SER A 25 11.84 27.29 -0.06
CA SER A 25 12.02 26.61 -1.34
C SER A 25 13.42 26.00 -1.48
N TRP A 26 13.46 24.68 -1.63
CA TRP A 26 14.72 23.98 -1.86
C TRP A 26 15.10 24.00 -3.35
N PRO A 27 16.39 24.22 -3.67
CA PRO A 27 16.86 24.16 -5.04
C PRO A 27 16.80 22.72 -5.57
N THR A 28 16.40 22.59 -6.83
CA THR A 28 16.23 21.32 -7.52
C THR A 28 17.40 21.03 -8.45
N TYR A 29 17.61 19.79 -8.89
CA TYR A 29 18.65 19.48 -9.88
C TYR A 29 18.56 20.33 -11.16
N LYS A 30 17.35 20.73 -11.61
CA LYS A 30 17.16 21.72 -12.70
C LYS A 30 17.91 23.04 -12.49
N THR A 31 18.01 23.48 -11.24
CA THR A 31 18.67 24.74 -10.87
C THR A 31 20.15 24.57 -10.57
N LEU A 32 20.55 23.38 -10.09
CA LEU A 32 21.89 23.09 -9.57
C LEU A 32 22.87 22.58 -10.64
N LEU A 33 22.35 21.98 -11.71
CA LEU A 33 23.15 21.37 -12.76
C LEU A 33 23.26 22.28 -13.99
N LYS A 34 24.35 22.11 -14.74
CA LYS A 34 24.54 22.66 -16.09
C LYS A 34 24.89 21.51 -17.04
N ASN A 35 24.44 21.65 -18.29
CA ASN A 35 24.91 20.82 -19.38
C ASN A 35 26.06 21.54 -20.07
N GLU A 36 27.27 21.03 -19.90
CA GLU A 36 28.45 21.45 -20.67
C GLU A 36 28.92 20.25 -21.49
N ASP A 37 29.02 20.40 -22.81
CA ASP A 37 29.58 19.39 -23.72
C ASP A 37 28.94 17.99 -23.59
N ASN A 38 27.61 17.91 -23.55
CA ASN A 38 26.86 16.67 -23.28
C ASN A 38 27.17 15.98 -21.94
N GLN A 39 27.90 16.63 -21.04
CA GLN A 39 28.18 16.15 -19.70
C GLN A 39 27.43 16.99 -18.65
N ILE A 40 26.65 16.29 -17.83
CA ILE A 40 25.98 16.90 -16.68
C ILE A 40 27.05 17.20 -15.63
N LYS A 41 27.22 18.50 -15.30
CA LYS A 41 28.11 18.99 -14.25
C LYS A 41 27.34 19.79 -13.21
N LEU A 42 27.82 19.73 -11.97
CA LEU A 42 27.32 20.58 -10.89
C LEU A 42 27.87 22.00 -11.08
N LYS A 43 27.03 23.02 -10.87
CA LYS A 43 27.46 24.42 -10.89
C LYS A 43 28.53 24.71 -9.83
N ASN A 44 29.35 25.72 -10.07
CA ASN A 44 30.37 26.14 -9.12
C ASN A 44 29.74 26.76 -7.86
N PHE A 45 30.46 26.72 -6.74
CA PHE A 45 29.97 27.23 -5.46
C PHE A 45 29.48 28.69 -5.54
N GLU A 46 30.18 29.54 -6.29
CA GLU A 46 29.81 30.95 -6.49
C GLU A 46 28.44 31.12 -7.17
N GLU A 47 28.09 30.21 -8.08
CA GLU A 47 26.83 30.26 -8.83
C GLU A 47 25.64 29.72 -8.03
N ILE A 48 25.89 28.84 -7.05
CA ILE A 48 24.86 28.26 -6.18
C ILE A 48 24.80 28.96 -4.81
N ARG A 49 25.66 29.96 -4.56
CA ARG A 49 25.75 30.66 -3.27
C ARG A 49 24.44 31.32 -2.82
N GLY A 50 23.53 31.63 -3.77
CA GLY A 50 22.19 32.13 -3.44
C GLY A 50 21.20 31.07 -2.92
N HIS A 51 21.48 29.79 -3.14
CA HIS A 51 20.62 28.66 -2.79
C HIS A 51 21.20 27.73 -1.72
N ILE A 52 22.48 27.91 -1.38
CA ILE A 52 23.20 27.11 -0.39
C ILE A 52 23.77 28.05 0.66
N SER A 53 23.56 27.72 1.94
CA SER A 53 24.07 28.53 3.05
C SER A 53 25.57 28.35 3.27
N ASP A 54 26.06 27.10 3.23
CA ASP A 54 27.42 26.77 3.67
C ASP A 54 28.21 25.96 2.64
N TRP A 55 29.53 26.16 2.62
CA TRP A 55 30.48 25.32 1.87
C TRP A 55 30.32 23.83 2.17
N PHE A 56 30.00 23.49 3.42
CA PHE A 56 29.79 22.10 3.81
C PHE A 56 28.59 21.47 3.08
N GLN A 57 27.49 22.20 2.91
CA GLN A 57 26.32 21.73 2.17
C GLN A 57 26.64 21.52 0.68
N TYR A 58 27.53 22.34 0.11
CA TYR A 58 28.03 22.14 -1.25
C TYR A 58 28.78 20.82 -1.39
N HIS A 59 29.64 20.46 -0.42
CA HIS A 59 30.30 19.17 -0.41
C HIS A 59 29.34 18.00 -0.28
N GLN A 60 28.33 18.10 0.60
CA GLN A 60 27.34 17.04 0.73
C GLN A 60 26.50 16.86 -0.54
N LEU A 61 26.17 17.98 -1.20
CA LEU A 61 25.52 17.99 -2.52
C LEU A 61 26.40 17.31 -3.57
N PHE A 62 27.70 17.60 -3.58
CA PHE A 62 28.64 16.99 -4.52
C PHE A 62 28.74 15.48 -4.34
N GLU A 63 28.83 14.98 -3.09
CA GLU A 63 28.82 13.55 -2.80
C GLU A 63 27.52 12.87 -3.25
N LYS A 64 26.36 13.50 -3.00
CA LYS A 64 25.08 12.99 -3.52
C LYS A 64 25.03 12.99 -5.04
N PHE A 65 25.45 14.08 -5.68
CA PHE A 65 25.51 14.17 -7.13
C PHE A 65 26.39 13.08 -7.74
N LYS A 66 27.54 12.77 -7.13
CA LYS A 66 28.42 11.68 -7.57
C LYS A 66 27.71 10.33 -7.50
N SER A 67 27.00 10.05 -6.41
CA SER A 67 26.19 8.83 -6.26
C SER A 67 25.03 8.76 -7.27
N ASP A 68 24.35 9.87 -7.50
CA ASP A 68 23.20 9.96 -8.41
C ASP A 68 23.63 9.91 -9.88
N LYS A 69 24.80 10.45 -10.21
CA LYS A 69 25.42 10.35 -11.54
C LYS A 69 25.72 8.90 -11.93
N GLN A 70 26.05 8.03 -10.96
CA GLN A 70 26.23 6.59 -11.22
C GLN A 70 24.92 5.90 -11.62
N LYS A 71 23.77 6.34 -11.08
CA LYS A 71 22.44 5.83 -11.42
C LYS A 71 21.92 6.38 -12.75
N GLY A 72 22.41 7.56 -13.14
CA GLY A 72 22.01 8.27 -14.35
C GLY A 72 20.75 9.12 -14.16
N PHE A 73 20.65 10.21 -14.91
CA PHE A 73 19.52 11.15 -14.86
C PHE A 73 18.46 10.80 -15.91
N SER A 74 17.19 11.00 -15.55
CA SER A 74 16.05 10.80 -16.45
C SER A 74 16.02 11.90 -17.53
N THR A 75 15.94 11.54 -18.81
CA THR A 75 15.75 12.51 -19.90
C THR A 75 14.29 12.88 -20.12
N GLU A 76 13.39 11.97 -19.75
CA GLU A 76 11.94 12.15 -19.89
C GLU A 76 11.32 12.63 -18.58
N ILE A 77 10.24 13.41 -18.70
CA ILE A 77 9.42 13.83 -17.57
C ILE A 77 8.72 12.58 -17.02
N SER A 78 9.05 12.21 -15.79
CA SER A 78 8.42 11.05 -15.16
C SER A 78 6.91 11.28 -14.98
N ARG A 79 6.15 10.17 -14.97
CA ARG A 79 4.74 10.16 -14.56
C ARG A 79 4.53 10.81 -13.19
N PHE A 80 5.46 10.67 -12.25
CA PHE A 80 5.39 11.34 -10.95
C PHE A 80 5.56 12.85 -11.08
N GLU A 81 6.48 13.30 -11.93
CA GLU A 81 6.71 14.72 -12.17
C GLU A 81 5.47 15.37 -12.81
N SER A 82 4.87 14.71 -13.81
CA SER A 82 3.66 15.22 -14.46
C SER A 82 2.45 15.23 -13.52
N ASP A 83 2.26 14.18 -12.73
CA ASP A 83 1.03 14.02 -11.94
C ASP A 83 1.10 14.60 -10.53
N LEU A 84 2.28 14.71 -9.92
CA LEU A 84 2.43 15.18 -8.53
C LEU A 84 3.10 16.54 -8.44
N VAL A 85 4.17 16.76 -9.19
CA VAL A 85 4.97 18.01 -9.10
C VAL A 85 4.34 19.12 -9.92
N ASN A 86 3.98 18.83 -11.17
CA ASN A 86 3.43 19.83 -12.08
C ASN A 86 1.92 20.03 -11.90
N SER A 87 1.23 19.08 -11.25
CA SER A 87 -0.22 19.10 -11.10
C SER A 87 -0.66 19.95 -9.89
N LYS A 88 -1.27 21.11 -10.14
CA LYS A 88 -1.84 21.98 -9.09
C LYS A 88 -3.25 21.56 -8.62
N ARG A 89 -3.87 20.57 -9.27
CA ARG A 89 -5.24 20.12 -8.98
C ARG A 89 -5.30 18.61 -8.86
N LYS A 90 -6.24 18.11 -8.04
CA LYS A 90 -6.52 16.68 -7.83
C LYS A 90 -5.29 15.86 -7.41
N THR A 91 -4.31 16.47 -6.74
CA THR A 91 -3.08 15.81 -6.29
C THR A 91 -3.39 14.58 -5.44
N LEU A 92 -4.38 14.66 -4.55
CA LEU A 92 -4.81 13.54 -3.71
C LEU A 92 -5.41 12.37 -4.53
N SER A 93 -6.24 12.65 -5.53
CA SER A 93 -6.79 11.60 -6.40
C SER A 93 -5.72 10.97 -7.30
N LYS A 94 -4.77 11.78 -7.80
CA LYS A 94 -3.67 11.32 -8.65
C LYS A 94 -2.66 10.48 -7.87
N THR A 95 -2.24 10.94 -6.69
CA THR A 95 -1.41 10.14 -5.76
C THR A 95 -2.08 8.81 -5.45
N TYR A 96 -3.36 8.82 -5.08
CA TYR A 96 -4.09 7.59 -4.78
C TYR A 96 -4.12 6.62 -5.97
N ARG A 97 -4.37 7.09 -7.20
CA ARG A 97 -4.32 6.24 -8.39
C ARG A 97 -2.92 5.68 -8.65
N LEU A 98 -1.87 6.49 -8.47
CA LEU A 98 -0.49 6.03 -8.62
C LEU A 98 -0.16 4.93 -7.60
N LEU A 99 -0.55 5.13 -6.33
CA LEU A 99 -0.36 4.13 -5.29
C LEU A 99 -1.14 2.85 -5.60
N LEU A 100 -2.40 2.97 -6.02
CA LEU A 100 -3.23 1.83 -6.43
C LEU A 100 -2.60 1.07 -7.60
N ASP A 101 -2.20 1.76 -8.68
CA ASP A 101 -1.56 1.14 -9.84
C ASP A 101 -0.33 0.34 -9.43
N TRP A 102 0.40 0.79 -8.41
CA TRP A 102 1.60 0.11 -7.91
C TRP A 102 1.24 -1.10 -7.07
N THR A 103 0.35 -0.95 -6.10
CA THR A 103 -0.06 -2.05 -5.22
C THR A 103 -0.80 -3.15 -5.97
N VAL A 104 -1.65 -2.78 -6.94
CA VAL A 104 -2.46 -3.72 -7.71
C VAL A 104 -1.63 -4.50 -8.73
N LYS A 105 -0.54 -3.91 -9.25
CA LYS A 105 0.39 -4.62 -10.14
C LYS A 105 1.22 -5.67 -9.42
N GLU A 106 1.44 -5.53 -8.10
CA GLU A 106 2.25 -6.47 -7.32
C GLU A 106 1.41 -7.56 -6.63
N GLU A 107 0.13 -7.31 -6.35
CA GLU A 107 -0.76 -8.26 -5.67
C GLU A 107 -1.90 -8.75 -6.59
N GLU A 108 -1.60 -9.61 -7.57
CA GLU A 108 -2.65 -10.39 -8.28
C GLU A 108 -3.35 -11.40 -7.34
N VAL A 109 -2.72 -11.71 -6.20
CA VAL A 109 -3.22 -12.67 -5.22
C VAL A 109 -3.20 -12.03 -3.84
N THR A 110 -4.38 -11.66 -3.33
CA THR A 110 -4.46 -11.17 -1.95
C THR A 110 -4.08 -12.28 -0.96
N VAL A 111 -3.26 -11.96 0.04
CA VAL A 111 -2.88 -12.91 1.11
C VAL A 111 -4.11 -13.55 1.78
N ALA A 112 -5.23 -12.82 1.84
CA ALA A 112 -6.50 -13.32 2.35
C ALA A 112 -7.07 -14.46 1.46
N MET A 113 -7.03 -14.32 0.14
CA MET A 113 -7.50 -15.32 -0.81
C MET A 113 -6.73 -16.64 -0.67
N VAL A 114 -5.40 -16.59 -0.56
CA VAL A 114 -4.57 -17.79 -0.35
C VAL A 114 -4.96 -18.51 0.93
N ARG A 115 -5.12 -17.76 2.02
CA ARG A 115 -5.49 -18.35 3.32
C ARG A 115 -6.91 -18.94 3.30
N TRP A 116 -7.84 -18.33 2.57
CA TRP A 116 -9.19 -18.89 2.38
C TRP A 116 -9.16 -20.17 1.54
N SER A 117 -8.38 -20.18 0.46
CA SER A 117 -8.15 -21.39 -0.35
C SER A 117 -7.60 -22.54 0.51
N GLN A 118 -6.62 -22.26 1.38
CA GLN A 118 -6.06 -23.24 2.31
C GLN A 118 -7.09 -23.76 3.33
N ASP A 119 -7.88 -22.86 3.92
CA ASP A 119 -8.86 -23.24 4.94
C ASP A 119 -10.07 -24.01 4.36
N PHE A 120 -10.50 -23.70 3.13
CA PHE A 120 -11.59 -24.41 2.46
C PHE A 120 -11.14 -25.68 1.74
N GLY A 121 -9.84 -25.85 1.48
CA GLY A 121 -9.30 -27.02 0.79
C GLY A 121 -9.54 -27.03 -0.73
N HIS A 122 -9.90 -25.90 -1.33
CA HIS A 122 -10.02 -25.75 -2.79
C HIS A 122 -9.54 -24.38 -3.25
N SER A 123 -9.01 -24.30 -4.47
CA SER A 123 -8.52 -23.05 -5.05
C SER A 123 -9.65 -22.07 -5.32
N ILE A 124 -9.48 -20.81 -4.89
CA ILE A 124 -10.36 -19.70 -5.26
C ILE A 124 -9.68 -18.91 -6.38
N THR A 125 -10.36 -18.74 -7.51
CA THR A 125 -9.84 -17.93 -8.61
C THR A 125 -10.07 -16.43 -8.37
N MET A 126 -9.22 -15.58 -8.94
CA MET A 126 -9.37 -14.13 -8.81
C MET A 126 -10.73 -13.64 -9.37
N ALA A 127 -11.20 -14.24 -10.46
CA ALA A 127 -12.52 -13.92 -11.02
C ALA A 127 -13.66 -14.24 -10.04
N GLN A 128 -13.61 -15.38 -9.35
CA GLN A 128 -14.59 -15.71 -8.30
C GLN A 128 -14.49 -14.75 -7.12
N TRP A 129 -13.26 -14.40 -6.70
CA TRP A 129 -13.02 -13.45 -5.62
C TRP A 129 -13.57 -12.05 -5.93
N GLU A 130 -13.34 -11.56 -7.15
CA GLU A 130 -13.91 -10.30 -7.63
C GLU A 130 -15.43 -10.35 -7.76
N ASN A 131 -15.98 -11.49 -8.16
CA ASN A 131 -17.42 -11.63 -8.30
C ASN A 131 -18.11 -11.54 -6.94
N LEU A 132 -17.54 -12.18 -5.91
CA LEU A 132 -17.98 -12.03 -4.52
C LEU A 132 -17.95 -10.57 -4.10
N TRP A 133 -16.93 -9.81 -4.49
CA TRP A 133 -16.87 -8.37 -4.21
C TRP A 133 -17.95 -7.57 -4.94
N LYS A 134 -18.12 -7.78 -6.26
CA LYS A 134 -19.03 -6.98 -7.09
C LYS A 134 -20.51 -7.24 -6.76
N ILE A 135 -20.87 -8.49 -6.46
CA ILE A 135 -22.24 -8.92 -6.18
C ILE A 135 -22.55 -8.80 -4.68
N ASN A 136 -21.76 -9.44 -3.81
CA ASN A 136 -22.10 -9.53 -2.38
C ASN A 136 -21.78 -8.25 -1.60
N TRP A 137 -21.14 -7.24 -2.18
CA TRP A 137 -21.03 -5.93 -1.54
C TRP A 137 -22.32 -5.10 -1.65
N LYS A 138 -23.17 -5.40 -2.64
CA LYS A 138 -24.38 -4.62 -2.97
C LYS A 138 -25.67 -5.25 -2.44
N PHE A 139 -25.61 -6.43 -1.81
CA PHE A 139 -26.81 -7.15 -1.39
C PHE A 139 -27.61 -6.47 -0.28
N THR A 140 -26.98 -5.61 0.53
CA THR A 140 -27.62 -4.94 1.66
C THR A 140 -27.23 -3.47 1.70
N ASN A 141 -28.18 -2.61 2.06
CA ASN A 141 -27.93 -1.18 2.27
C ASN A 141 -27.43 -0.88 3.70
N CYS A 142 -27.47 -1.87 4.60
CA CYS A 142 -27.02 -1.70 5.98
C CYS A 142 -25.49 -1.65 6.05
N TYR A 143 -24.95 -0.53 6.52
CA TYR A 143 -23.49 -0.32 6.60
C TYR A 143 -22.79 -1.34 7.52
N MET A 144 -23.42 -1.68 8.65
CA MET A 144 -22.86 -2.63 9.62
C MET A 144 -22.63 -4.02 9.01
N ILE A 145 -23.61 -4.49 8.23
CA ILE A 145 -23.54 -5.81 7.59
C ILE A 145 -22.48 -5.79 6.48
N ARG A 146 -22.41 -4.71 5.70
CA ARG A 146 -21.38 -4.50 4.67
C ARG A 146 -19.97 -4.52 5.26
N GLU A 147 -19.76 -3.77 6.34
CA GLU A 147 -18.48 -3.72 7.05
C GLU A 147 -18.10 -5.09 7.62
N ASN A 148 -19.04 -5.82 8.22
CA ASN A 148 -18.80 -7.16 8.73
C ASN A 148 -18.39 -8.13 7.61
N PHE A 149 -19.04 -8.06 6.44
CA PHE A 149 -18.68 -8.86 5.28
C PHE A 149 -17.25 -8.54 4.80
N GLN A 150 -16.89 -7.26 4.68
CA GLN A 150 -15.53 -6.84 4.33
C GLN A 150 -14.48 -7.34 5.33
N LYS A 151 -14.73 -7.15 6.62
CA LYS A 151 -13.85 -7.61 7.69
C LYS A 151 -13.69 -9.13 7.67
N MET A 152 -14.74 -9.87 7.32
CA MET A 152 -14.70 -11.31 7.18
C MET A 152 -13.88 -11.73 5.96
N GLN A 153 -14.22 -11.20 4.78
CA GLN A 153 -13.55 -11.52 3.52
C GLN A 153 -12.04 -11.24 3.58
N HIS A 154 -11.64 -10.07 4.07
CA HIS A 154 -10.23 -9.69 4.21
C HIS A 154 -9.55 -10.25 5.46
N ARG A 155 -10.26 -11.03 6.29
CA ARG A 155 -9.77 -11.58 7.57
C ARG A 155 -9.21 -10.50 8.50
N TRP A 156 -9.88 -9.36 8.57
CA TRP A 156 -9.45 -8.18 9.33
C TRP A 156 -9.37 -8.48 10.83
N TYR A 157 -10.32 -9.26 11.36
CA TYR A 157 -10.40 -9.51 12.80
C TYR A 157 -9.10 -10.06 13.40
N LEU A 158 -8.76 -9.56 14.59
CA LEU A 158 -7.67 -10.05 15.42
C LEU A 158 -8.17 -11.27 16.19
N THR A 159 -7.84 -12.45 15.68
CA THR A 159 -8.21 -13.70 16.35
C THR A 159 -7.28 -13.98 17.53
N PRO A 160 -7.69 -14.80 18.53
CA PRO A 160 -6.83 -15.22 19.63
C PRO A 160 -5.51 -15.80 19.13
N TRP A 161 -5.54 -16.53 18.02
CA TRP A 161 -4.34 -17.04 17.37
C TRP A 161 -3.39 -15.94 16.91
N LYS A 162 -3.90 -14.87 16.28
CA LYS A 162 -3.07 -13.71 15.89
C LYS A 162 -2.57 -12.95 17.12
N LEU A 163 -3.43 -12.74 18.11
CA LEU A 163 -3.09 -12.03 19.34
C LEU A 163 -2.00 -12.75 20.14
N SER A 164 -2.02 -14.09 20.22
CA SER A 164 -0.98 -14.89 20.87
C SER A 164 0.41 -14.70 20.24
N LYS A 165 0.48 -14.34 18.95
CA LYS A 165 1.75 -14.03 18.28
C LYS A 165 2.26 -12.63 18.59
N MET A 166 1.36 -11.70 18.90
CA MET A 166 1.70 -10.30 19.22
C MET A 166 2.04 -10.14 20.70
N TYR A 167 1.32 -10.85 21.58
CA TYR A 167 1.40 -10.69 23.02
C TYR A 167 1.73 -12.00 23.73
N LYS A 168 2.77 -12.00 24.56
CA LYS A 168 3.28 -13.19 25.26
C LYS A 168 2.30 -13.85 26.23
N LYS A 169 1.34 -13.09 26.78
CA LYS A 169 0.41 -13.56 27.83
C LYS A 169 -0.98 -13.94 27.29
N VAL A 170 -1.19 -13.90 25.97
CA VAL A 170 -2.50 -14.18 25.38
C VAL A 170 -2.54 -15.62 24.88
N SER A 171 -3.56 -16.36 25.31
CA SER A 171 -3.80 -17.72 24.82
C SER A 171 -4.14 -17.72 23.33
N ARG A 172 -3.66 -18.74 22.61
CA ARG A 172 -3.98 -18.98 21.20
C ARG A 172 -5.40 -19.56 21.02
N ASN A 173 -6.07 -19.89 22.12
CA ASN A 173 -7.30 -20.65 22.09
C ASN A 173 -8.51 -19.74 21.87
N CYS A 174 -9.56 -20.29 21.28
CA CYS A 174 -10.83 -19.65 21.05
C CYS A 174 -11.47 -19.23 22.38
N TRP A 175 -11.99 -17.99 22.43
CA TRP A 175 -12.59 -17.44 23.64
C TRP A 175 -13.82 -18.21 24.14
N THR A 176 -14.51 -18.92 23.25
CA THR A 176 -15.79 -19.58 23.58
C THR A 176 -15.65 -21.08 23.83
N CYS A 177 -14.78 -21.79 23.10
CA CYS A 177 -14.70 -23.26 23.18
C CYS A 177 -13.35 -23.80 23.67
N GLY A 178 -12.32 -22.97 23.80
CA GLY A 178 -11.00 -23.41 24.25
C GLY A 178 -10.15 -24.18 23.21
N GLU A 179 -10.65 -24.44 22.01
CA GLU A 179 -9.87 -25.02 20.89
C GLU A 179 -8.98 -23.97 20.18
N SER A 180 -8.33 -24.30 19.06
CA SER A 180 -7.49 -23.34 18.34
C SER A 180 -8.31 -22.14 17.80
N GLY A 181 -7.99 -20.93 18.26
CA GLY A 181 -8.69 -19.69 17.88
C GLY A 181 -8.31 -19.16 16.49
N THR A 182 -8.32 -20.02 15.47
CA THR A 182 -8.09 -19.61 14.08
C THR A 182 -9.32 -18.88 13.52
N PHE A 183 -9.11 -18.13 12.44
CA PHE A 183 -10.19 -17.40 11.80
C PHE A 183 -11.29 -18.35 11.30
N TYR A 184 -10.89 -19.44 10.62
CA TYR A 184 -11.82 -20.44 10.12
C TYR A 184 -12.58 -21.14 11.25
N HIS A 185 -11.90 -21.48 12.34
CA HIS A 185 -12.58 -22.09 13.49
C HIS A 185 -13.69 -21.20 14.05
N MET A 186 -13.37 -19.91 14.28
CA MET A 186 -14.31 -18.96 14.87
C MET A 186 -15.48 -18.56 13.98
N TRP A 187 -15.43 -18.81 12.67
CA TRP A 187 -16.49 -18.42 11.73
C TRP A 187 -17.22 -19.59 11.07
N TRP A 188 -16.65 -20.79 11.10
CA TRP A 188 -17.16 -21.95 10.38
C TRP A 188 -17.20 -23.24 11.18
N ILE A 189 -16.17 -23.55 11.99
CA ILE A 189 -16.09 -24.85 12.69
C ILE A 189 -16.80 -24.82 14.04
N TYR A 190 -16.80 -23.70 14.75
CA TYR A 190 -17.38 -23.67 16.10
C TYR A 190 -18.84 -24.11 16.09
N ARG A 191 -19.17 -25.12 16.92
CA ARG A 191 -20.45 -25.84 16.90
C ARG A 191 -21.70 -24.94 16.85
N LYS A 192 -21.75 -23.87 17.64
CA LYS A 192 -22.91 -22.95 17.62
C LYS A 192 -23.08 -22.25 16.28
N ILE A 193 -21.97 -21.96 15.61
CA ILE A 193 -21.95 -21.30 14.30
C ILE A 193 -22.29 -22.31 13.20
N GLN A 194 -21.86 -23.56 13.32
CA GLN A 194 -22.31 -24.63 12.41
C GLN A 194 -23.83 -24.77 12.41
N VAL A 195 -24.43 -24.90 13.60
CA VAL A 195 -25.90 -25.00 13.74
C VAL A 195 -26.62 -23.79 13.14
N PHE A 196 -26.06 -22.59 13.32
CA PHE A 196 -26.58 -21.38 12.70
C PHE A 196 -26.54 -21.43 11.16
N TRP A 197 -25.41 -21.83 10.58
CA TRP A 197 -25.27 -21.94 9.13
C TRP A 197 -26.11 -23.07 8.54
N GLU A 198 -26.25 -24.20 9.25
CA GLU A 198 -27.16 -25.29 8.87
C GLU A 198 -28.61 -24.81 8.83
N SER A 199 -29.04 -24.01 9.82
CA SER A 199 -30.38 -23.41 9.83
C SER A 199 -30.59 -22.47 8.65
N ILE A 200 -29.60 -21.63 8.33
CA ILE A 200 -29.67 -20.74 7.16
C ILE A 200 -29.74 -21.56 5.87
N HIS A 201 -28.89 -22.58 5.76
CA HIS A 201 -28.82 -23.45 4.59
C HIS A 201 -30.15 -24.15 4.34
N ALA A 202 -30.75 -24.73 5.39
CA ALA A 202 -32.06 -25.37 5.31
C ALA A 202 -33.15 -24.38 4.87
N GLU A 203 -33.14 -23.15 5.40
CA GLU A 203 -34.14 -22.15 5.04
C GLU A 203 -33.96 -21.65 3.60
N LEU A 204 -32.72 -21.48 3.14
CA LEU A 204 -32.42 -21.14 1.74
C LEU A 204 -32.88 -22.24 0.78
N GLN A 205 -32.65 -23.51 1.11
CA GLN A 205 -33.13 -24.63 0.30
C GLN A 205 -34.66 -24.64 0.18
N LYS A 206 -35.38 -24.36 1.27
CA LYS A 206 -36.85 -24.24 1.24
C LYS A 206 -37.32 -23.09 0.35
N MET A 207 -36.72 -21.91 0.50
CA MET A 207 -37.12 -20.71 -0.23
C MET A 207 -36.84 -20.82 -1.72
N LEU A 208 -35.67 -21.37 -2.08
CA LEU A 208 -35.24 -21.48 -3.47
C LEU A 208 -35.77 -22.75 -4.16
N LYS A 209 -36.29 -23.73 -3.40
CA LYS A 209 -36.71 -25.06 -3.88
C LYS A 209 -35.59 -25.78 -4.63
N ILE A 210 -34.35 -25.60 -4.18
CA ILE A 210 -33.14 -26.21 -4.77
C ILE A 210 -32.44 -27.03 -3.70
N SER A 211 -31.96 -28.22 -4.06
CA SER A 211 -31.04 -29.00 -3.22
C SER A 211 -29.62 -28.46 -3.41
N LEU A 212 -29.23 -27.50 -2.56
CA LEU A 212 -27.84 -27.07 -2.44
C LEU A 212 -27.02 -28.22 -1.83
N LYS A 213 -25.99 -28.69 -2.55
CA LYS A 213 -25.04 -29.71 -2.08
C LYS A 213 -23.89 -29.05 -1.34
#